data_AF-F2UIT4-F1
#
_entry.id   AF-F2UIT4-F1
#
_cell.length_a   1.000
_cell.length_b   1.000
_cell.length_c   1.000
_cell.angle_alpha   90.00
_cell.angle_beta   90.00
_cell.angle_gamma   90.00
#
_symmetry.space_group_name_H-M   'P 1'
#
loop_
_entity.id
_entity.type
_entity.pdbx_description
1 polymer ?
#
loop_
_entity_poly.entity_id
_entity_poly.type
_entity_poly.pdbx_seq_one_letter_code
_entity_poly.pdbx_strand_id
1 'polypeptide(L)'
;MTTMARRVVAWYMHNLRTRPIRTNMGTSAVLMAIGDTIAQQRLEDSLPKGHVRHTIIPKNPLFPQGLHLDLARTSVMTTWSALMGIFWTIWFRRMDLLFAAAPHRLLGVAGKVATTAVFAQPLTNTTFLSGVTAIEEVLILGTTDLGKVAEAAKEKLRAELWNTLRSSWMFWSPCNVMTWTFFPAHTRVAFGGVVSMVWNVYLSFVEHRAQGETLLSALEIGDEHVDNSNSGTDTGASGGGGGGGGGGRVA
;
A
#
# COMPACT_ATOMS: atom_id res chain seq x y z
N MET A 1 -14.64 -22.14 -19.72
CA MET A 1 -13.17 -22.18 -19.47
C MET A 1 -12.54 -23.18 -20.42
N THR A 2 -11.52 -22.78 -21.18
CA THR A 2 -10.79 -23.66 -22.12
C THR A 2 -10.07 -24.79 -21.38
N THR A 3 -9.87 -25.95 -22.02
CA THR A 3 -9.17 -27.12 -21.44
C THR A 3 -7.77 -26.78 -20.91
N MET A 4 -7.10 -25.81 -21.55
CA MET A 4 -5.80 -25.28 -21.12
C MET A 4 -5.89 -24.55 -19.76
N ALA A 5 -6.87 -23.68 -19.57
CA ALA A 5 -7.03 -22.94 -18.31
C ALA A 5 -7.25 -23.90 -17.12
N ARG A 6 -8.05 -24.96 -17.30
CA ARG A 6 -8.26 -25.98 -16.26
C ARG A 6 -6.97 -26.72 -15.91
N ARG A 7 -6.13 -27.02 -16.91
CA ARG A 7 -4.82 -27.68 -16.69
C ARG A 7 -3.85 -26.78 -15.91
N VAL A 8 -3.79 -25.49 -16.23
CA VAL A 8 -2.94 -24.52 -15.52
C VAL A 8 -3.39 -24.38 -14.06
N VAL A 9 -4.68 -24.23 -13.81
CA VAL A 9 -5.22 -24.15 -12.44
C VAL A 9 -4.94 -25.44 -11.67
N ALA A 10 -5.16 -26.61 -12.28
CA ALA A 10 -4.88 -27.89 -11.63
C ALA A 10 -3.39 -28.05 -11.28
N TRP A 11 -2.49 -27.66 -12.19
CA TRP A 11 -1.05 -27.63 -11.94
C TRP A 11 -0.67 -26.68 -10.80
N TYR A 12 -1.24 -25.47 -10.77
CA TYR A 12 -0.98 -24.51 -9.70
C TYR A 12 -1.47 -25.04 -8.34
N MET A 13 -2.70 -25.57 -8.30
CA MET A 13 -3.27 -26.18 -7.09
C MET A 13 -2.47 -27.40 -6.62
N HIS A 14 -1.93 -28.19 -7.54
CA HIS A 14 -1.02 -29.27 -7.21
C HIS A 14 0.26 -28.75 -6.54
N ASN A 15 0.90 -27.72 -7.11
CA ASN A 15 2.11 -27.13 -6.53
C ASN A 15 1.87 -26.44 -5.18
N LEU A 16 0.72 -25.78 -4.98
CA LEU A 16 0.33 -25.24 -3.67
C LEU A 16 0.24 -26.31 -2.59
N ARG A 17 -0.12 -27.56 -2.95
CA ARG A 17 -0.23 -28.67 -2.00
C ARG A 17 1.10 -29.39 -1.79
N THR A 18 1.86 -29.65 -2.85
CA THR A 18 3.10 -30.44 -2.77
C THR A 18 4.33 -29.60 -2.41
N ARG A 19 4.34 -28.31 -2.77
CA ARG A 19 5.46 -27.38 -2.56
C ARG A 19 4.94 -26.01 -2.09
N PRO A 20 4.22 -25.94 -0.95
CA PRO A 20 3.52 -24.73 -0.51
C PRO A 20 4.45 -23.53 -0.34
N ILE A 21 5.61 -23.70 0.32
CA ILE A 21 6.54 -22.59 0.59
C ILE A 21 7.03 -21.97 -0.71
N ARG A 22 7.58 -22.77 -1.63
CA ARG A 22 8.13 -22.26 -2.91
C ARG A 22 7.05 -21.59 -3.75
N THR A 23 5.87 -22.20 -3.83
CA THR A 23 4.77 -21.69 -4.64
C THR A 23 4.22 -20.39 -4.07
N ASN A 24 4.06 -20.31 -2.75
CA ASN A 24 3.60 -19.09 -2.07
C ASN A 24 4.62 -17.97 -2.15
N MET A 25 5.91 -18.25 -1.95
CA MET A 25 6.99 -17.27 -2.14
C MET A 25 6.94 -16.64 -3.54
N GLY A 26 6.90 -17.49 -4.58
CA GLY A 26 6.84 -17.02 -5.97
C GLY A 26 5.55 -16.27 -6.28
N THR A 27 4.41 -16.76 -5.80
CA THR A 27 3.11 -16.09 -5.97
C THR A 27 3.11 -14.71 -5.32
N SER A 28 3.56 -14.62 -4.07
CA SER A 28 3.62 -13.36 -3.32
C SER A 28 4.58 -12.36 -3.95
N ALA A 29 5.73 -12.81 -4.45
CA ALA A 29 6.67 -11.97 -5.19
C ALA A 29 6.03 -11.38 -6.46
N VAL A 30 5.44 -12.22 -7.30
CA VAL A 30 4.81 -11.79 -8.56
C VAL A 30 3.65 -10.83 -8.30
N LEU A 31 2.76 -11.15 -7.37
CA LEU A 31 1.62 -10.29 -7.05
C LEU A 31 2.06 -8.94 -6.50
N MET A 32 3.10 -8.92 -5.66
CA MET A 32 3.64 -7.66 -5.13
C MET A 32 4.29 -6.82 -6.23
N ALA A 33 5.08 -7.44 -7.12
CA ALA A 33 5.69 -6.73 -8.24
C ALA A 33 4.61 -6.06 -9.13
N ILE A 34 3.53 -6.79 -9.45
CA ILE A 34 2.39 -6.26 -10.20
C ILE A 34 1.73 -5.10 -9.44
N GLY A 35 1.43 -5.29 -8.15
CA GLY A 35 0.80 -4.25 -7.32
C GLY A 35 1.65 -2.99 -7.21
N ASP A 36 2.95 -3.14 -7.06
CA ASP A 36 3.89 -2.02 -6.97
C ASP A 36 3.99 -1.29 -8.32
N THR A 37 4.02 -1.99 -9.46
CA THR A 37 3.95 -1.36 -10.78
C THR A 37 2.65 -0.55 -10.96
N ILE A 38 1.51 -1.09 -10.56
CA ILE A 38 0.21 -0.39 -10.63
C ILE A 38 0.22 0.84 -9.72
N ALA A 39 0.73 0.69 -8.50
CA ALA A 39 0.84 1.78 -7.54
C ALA A 39 1.74 2.92 -8.06
N GLN A 40 2.87 2.58 -8.68
CA GLN A 40 3.79 3.53 -9.31
C GLN A 40 3.14 4.25 -10.50
N GLN A 41 2.48 3.52 -11.40
CA GLN A 41 1.77 4.13 -12.54
C GLN A 41 0.70 5.12 -12.10
N ARG A 42 -0.11 4.75 -11.10
CA ARG A 42 -1.15 5.64 -10.57
C ARG A 42 -0.59 6.86 -9.87
N LEU A 43 0.57 6.72 -9.22
CA LEU A 43 1.29 7.83 -8.63
C LEU A 43 1.77 8.81 -9.71
N GLU A 44 2.44 8.30 -10.75
CA GLU A 44 2.89 9.12 -11.88
C GLU A 44 1.73 9.90 -12.53
N ASP A 45 0.57 9.24 -12.70
CA ASP A 45 -0.65 9.87 -13.26
C ASP A 45 -1.24 10.95 -12.34
N SER A 46 -1.04 10.85 -11.02
CA SER A 46 -1.61 11.77 -10.03
C SER A 46 -0.74 13.02 -9.82
N LEU A 47 0.51 13.02 -10.30
CA LEU A 47 1.43 14.15 -10.20
C LEU A 47 1.25 15.10 -11.40
N PRO A 48 1.33 16.44 -11.21
CA PRO A 48 1.31 17.40 -12.31
C PRO A 48 2.41 17.08 -13.34
N LYS A 49 2.06 17.05 -14.64
CA LYS A 49 3.01 16.82 -15.74
C LYS A 49 4.23 17.75 -15.61
N GLY A 50 5.41 17.17 -15.36
CA GLY A 50 6.65 17.91 -15.09
C GLY A 50 7.23 17.70 -13.68
N HIS A 51 6.49 17.10 -12.75
CA HIS A 51 6.96 16.69 -11.42
C HIS A 51 7.19 15.17 -11.31
N VAL A 52 7.35 14.47 -12.43
CA VAL A 52 7.71 13.04 -12.43
C VAL A 52 9.08 12.91 -11.79
N ARG A 53 9.09 12.62 -10.50
CA ARG A 53 10.30 12.33 -9.76
C ARG A 53 10.70 10.91 -10.13
N HIS A 54 11.21 10.72 -11.35
CA HIS A 54 12.17 9.64 -11.61
C HIS A 54 13.35 9.94 -10.68
N THR A 55 13.20 9.51 -9.44
CA THR A 55 14.14 9.81 -8.38
C THR A 55 15.27 8.85 -8.64
N ILE A 56 16.27 9.28 -9.42
CA ILE A 56 17.51 8.53 -9.48
C ILE A 56 18.10 8.66 -8.07
N ILE A 57 18.34 7.54 -7.38
CA ILE A 57 19.07 7.56 -6.11
C ILE A 57 20.37 8.34 -6.37
N PRO A 58 20.63 9.43 -5.63
CA PRO A 58 21.83 10.22 -5.83
C PRO A 58 23.04 9.29 -5.74
N LYS A 59 24.02 9.51 -6.63
CA LYS A 59 25.24 8.69 -6.68
C LYS A 59 25.81 8.59 -5.26
N ASN A 60 25.93 7.37 -4.76
CA ASN A 60 26.56 7.09 -3.49
C ASN A 60 27.72 6.12 -3.70
N PRO A 61 28.58 5.91 -2.69
CA PRO A 61 29.75 5.03 -2.84
C PRO A 61 29.40 3.58 -3.22
N LEU A 62 28.17 3.13 -2.95
CA LEU A 62 27.69 1.79 -3.25
C LEU A 62 27.14 1.65 -4.67
N PHE A 63 26.56 2.71 -5.25
CA PHE A 63 25.98 2.73 -6.60
C PHE A 63 26.50 3.94 -7.40
N PRO A 64 27.67 3.79 -8.07
CA PRO A 64 28.33 4.90 -8.77
C PRO A 64 27.53 5.47 -9.95
N GLN A 65 26.62 4.67 -10.51
CA GLN A 65 25.81 5.01 -11.68
C GLN A 65 24.41 5.54 -11.27
N GLY A 66 24.06 5.51 -9.98
CA GLY A 66 22.69 5.73 -9.50
C GLY A 66 21.79 4.53 -9.78
N LEU A 67 20.78 4.31 -8.94
CA LEU A 67 19.76 3.27 -9.13
C LEU A 67 18.41 3.97 -9.33
N HIS A 68 17.58 3.47 -10.24
CA HIS A 68 16.21 3.96 -10.39
C HIS A 68 15.43 3.64 -9.11
N LEU A 69 14.92 4.65 -8.40
CA LEU A 69 14.16 4.46 -7.15
C LEU A 69 12.98 3.50 -7.35
N ASP A 70 12.36 3.53 -8.53
CA ASP A 70 11.26 2.65 -8.93
C ASP A 70 11.69 1.16 -8.88
N LEU A 71 12.86 0.84 -9.42
CA LEU A 71 13.40 -0.53 -9.41
C LEU A 71 13.86 -0.96 -8.00
N ALA A 72 14.49 -0.05 -7.27
CA ALA A 72 14.93 -0.30 -5.90
C ALA A 72 13.73 -0.63 -5.00
N ARG A 73 12.69 0.22 -5.02
CA ARG A 73 11.45 0.03 -4.28
C ARG A 73 10.77 -1.27 -4.66
N THR A 74 10.57 -1.54 -5.95
CA THR A 74 9.95 -2.80 -6.41
C THR A 74 10.75 -4.02 -5.96
N SER A 75 12.08 -3.97 -6.01
CA SER A 75 12.93 -5.10 -5.57
C SER A 75 12.80 -5.38 -4.07
N VAL A 76 12.73 -4.33 -3.25
CA VAL A 76 12.53 -4.43 -1.79
C VAL A 76 11.16 -4.99 -1.48
N MET A 77 10.10 -4.43 -2.08
CA MET A 77 8.71 -4.88 -1.86
C MET A 77 8.52 -6.33 -2.31
N THR A 78 9.08 -6.70 -3.46
CA THR A 78 9.01 -8.07 -4.01
C THR A 78 9.74 -9.06 -3.11
N THR A 79 10.95 -8.71 -2.64
CA THR A 79 11.73 -9.55 -1.74
C THR A 79 11.03 -9.70 -0.39
N TRP A 80 10.52 -8.60 0.17
CA TRP A 80 9.71 -8.59 1.38
C TRP A 80 8.49 -9.52 1.25
N SER A 81 7.73 -9.40 0.16
CA SER A 81 6.56 -10.24 -0.10
C SER A 81 6.91 -11.73 -0.23
N ALA A 82 8.03 -12.06 -0.88
CA ALA A 82 8.51 -13.43 -0.97
C ALA A 82 8.81 -14.01 0.43
N LEU A 83 9.51 -13.26 1.28
CA LEU A 83 9.80 -13.67 2.66
C LEU A 83 8.52 -13.81 3.50
N MET A 84 7.58 -12.87 3.35
CA MET A 84 6.27 -12.95 3.99
C MET A 84 5.47 -14.17 3.52
N GLY A 85 5.62 -14.61 2.27
CA GLY A 85 5.04 -15.86 1.77
C GLY A 85 5.50 -17.08 2.58
N ILE A 86 6.76 -17.13 3.02
CA ILE A 86 7.28 -18.17 3.91
C ILE A 86 6.63 -18.03 5.30
N PHE A 87 6.73 -16.83 5.88
CA PHE A 87 6.21 -16.53 7.22
C PHE A 87 4.73 -16.91 7.34
N TRP A 88 3.88 -16.45 6.42
CA TRP A 88 2.45 -16.72 6.43
C TRP A 88 2.10 -18.18 6.19
N THR A 89 2.87 -18.89 5.36
CA THR A 89 2.70 -20.34 5.19
C THR A 89 2.88 -21.07 6.53
N ILE A 90 3.91 -20.70 7.29
CA ILE A 90 4.19 -21.28 8.61
C ILE A 90 3.14 -20.81 9.63
N TRP A 91 2.82 -19.52 9.65
CA TRP A 91 1.87 -18.91 10.57
C TRP A 91 0.48 -19.52 10.46
N PHE A 92 -0.09 -19.60 9.25
CA PHE A 92 -1.41 -20.17 9.04
C PHE A 92 -1.48 -21.63 9.48
N ARG A 93 -0.44 -22.41 9.19
CA ARG A 93 -0.35 -23.80 9.66
C ARG A 93 -0.29 -23.87 11.18
N ARG A 94 0.49 -23.00 11.84
CA ARG A 94 0.59 -22.97 13.30
C ARG A 94 -0.74 -22.59 13.95
N MET A 95 -1.45 -21.61 13.39
CA MET A 95 -2.76 -21.18 13.86
C MET A 95 -3.81 -22.29 13.71
N ASP A 96 -3.78 -23.05 12.61
CA ASP A 96 -4.65 -24.22 12.45
C ASP A 96 -4.38 -25.30 13.50
N LEU A 97 -3.11 -25.56 13.82
CA LEU A 97 -2.73 -26.53 14.85
C LEU A 97 -3.13 -26.06 16.26
N LEU A 98 -2.86 -24.80 16.59
CA LEU A 98 -3.12 -24.22 17.91
C LEU A 98 -4.63 -24.20 18.24
N PHE A 99 -5.46 -23.95 17.24
CA PHE A 99 -6.92 -23.90 17.39
C PHE A 99 -7.63 -25.13 16.81
N ALA A 100 -6.92 -26.25 16.62
CA ALA A 100 -7.50 -27.49 16.09
C ALA A 100 -8.58 -28.07 17.02
N ALA A 101 -8.39 -27.93 18.33
CA ALA A 101 -9.31 -28.39 19.37
C ALA A 101 -10.36 -27.34 19.78
N ALA A 102 -10.54 -26.26 19.00
CA ALA A 102 -11.51 -25.24 19.34
C ALA A 102 -12.94 -25.81 19.37
N PRO A 103 -13.74 -25.53 20.43
CA PRO A 103 -15.05 -26.16 20.62
C PRO A 103 -16.07 -25.75 19.55
N HIS A 104 -15.93 -24.54 18.99
CA HIS A 104 -16.76 -24.04 17.91
C HIS A 104 -15.92 -23.38 16.83
N ARG A 105 -16.33 -23.55 15.57
CA ARG A 105 -15.63 -22.99 14.40
C ARG A 105 -15.44 -21.47 14.52
N LEU A 106 -16.46 -20.74 14.97
CA LEU A 106 -16.39 -19.28 15.13
C LEU A 106 -15.37 -18.86 16.19
N LEU A 107 -15.32 -19.55 17.34
CA LEU A 107 -14.33 -19.28 18.38
C LEU A 107 -12.92 -19.60 17.91
N GLY A 108 -12.75 -20.68 17.13
CA GLY A 108 -11.47 -21.01 16.49
C GLY A 108 -11.01 -19.93 15.52
N VAL A 109 -11.90 -19.41 14.67
CA VAL A 109 -11.57 -18.29 13.75
C VAL A 109 -11.25 -17.02 14.53
N ALA A 110 -12.09 -16.63 15.49
CA ALA A 110 -11.89 -15.44 16.31
C ALA A 110 -10.55 -15.48 17.05
N GLY A 111 -10.20 -16.63 17.65
CA GLY A 111 -8.91 -16.85 18.29
C GLY A 111 -7.73 -16.67 17.34
N LYS A 112 -7.78 -17.28 16.14
CA LYS A 112 -6.72 -17.12 15.13
C LYS A 112 -6.55 -15.66 14.68
N VAL A 113 -7.65 -14.94 14.48
CA VAL A 113 -7.64 -13.51 14.10
C VAL A 113 -7.04 -12.68 15.23
N ALA A 114 -7.47 -12.89 16.47
CA ALA A 114 -6.95 -12.17 17.63
C ALA A 114 -5.46 -12.43 17.86
N THR A 115 -5.01 -13.69 17.81
CA THR A 115 -3.58 -14.03 17.91
C THR A 115 -2.77 -13.39 16.79
N THR A 116 -3.32 -13.33 15.57
CA THR A 116 -2.66 -12.67 14.44
C THR A 116 -2.55 -11.16 14.64
N ALA A 117 -3.64 -10.52 15.10
CA ALA A 117 -3.67 -9.09 15.37
C ALA A 117 -2.71 -8.67 16.50
N VAL A 118 -2.54 -9.51 17.53
CA VAL A 118 -1.72 -9.18 18.70
C VAL A 118 -0.24 -9.53 18.51
N PHE A 119 0.09 -10.57 17.74
CA PHE A 119 1.47 -11.04 17.61
C PHE A 119 2.05 -10.84 16.22
N ALA A 120 1.40 -11.40 15.20
CA ALA A 120 1.94 -11.36 13.84
C ALA A 120 1.95 -9.94 13.28
N GLN A 121 0.86 -9.18 13.44
CA GLN A 121 0.77 -7.84 12.85
C GLN A 121 1.77 -6.83 13.44
N PRO A 122 1.96 -6.72 14.78
CA PRO A 122 3.02 -5.90 15.35
C PRO A 122 4.40 -6.31 14.86
N LEU A 123 4.68 -7.61 14.81
CA LEU A 123 5.96 -8.13 14.31
C LEU A 123 6.19 -7.73 12.85
N THR A 124 5.23 -8.00 11.96
CA THR A 124 5.38 -7.73 10.52
C THR A 124 5.44 -6.24 10.22
N ASN A 125 4.67 -5.40 10.90
CA ASN A 125 4.70 -3.95 10.67
C ASN A 125 5.99 -3.32 11.20
N THR A 126 6.46 -3.75 12.37
CA THR A 126 7.74 -3.27 12.94
C THR A 126 8.90 -3.65 12.03
N THR A 127 8.92 -4.89 11.56
CA THR A 127 9.98 -5.38 10.66
C THR A 127 9.92 -4.73 9.29
N PHE A 128 8.72 -4.45 8.76
CA PHE A 128 8.55 -3.72 7.52
C PHE A 128 9.07 -2.28 7.62
N LEU A 129 8.58 -1.50 8.59
CA LEU A 129 8.96 -0.10 8.76
C LEU A 129 10.45 0.06 9.03
N SER A 130 11.00 -0.75 9.94
CA SER A 130 12.45 -0.75 10.22
C SER A 130 13.27 -1.22 9.02
N GLY A 131 12.81 -2.26 8.32
CA GLY A 131 13.52 -2.82 7.16
C GLY A 131 13.58 -1.86 5.99
N VAL A 132 12.46 -1.22 5.65
CA VAL A 132 12.42 -0.18 4.60
C VAL A 132 13.31 0.99 4.99
N THR A 133 13.19 1.51 6.20
CA THR A 133 14.03 2.64 6.68
C THR A 133 15.51 2.29 6.65
N ALA A 134 15.88 1.08 7.09
CA ALA A 134 17.27 0.65 7.08
C ALA A 134 17.83 0.54 5.65
N ILE A 135 17.02 0.04 4.72
CA ILE A 135 17.39 -0.03 3.31
C ILE A 135 17.51 1.37 2.71
N GLU A 136 16.62 2.30 3.04
CA GLU A 136 16.70 3.69 2.59
C GLU A 136 17.98 4.37 3.11
N GLU A 137 18.28 4.25 4.40
CA GLU A 137 19.49 4.81 4.99
C GLU A 137 20.77 4.25 4.34
N VAL A 138 20.85 2.93 4.18
CA VAL A 138 22.06 2.28 3.65
C VAL A 138 22.18 2.47 2.13
N LEU A 139 21.10 2.24 1.38
CA LEU A 139 21.14 2.23 -0.10
C LEU A 139 20.89 3.59 -0.73
N ILE A 140 20.13 4.49 -0.09
CA ILE A 140 19.83 5.83 -0.63
C ILE A 140 20.80 6.84 -0.05
N LEU A 141 20.86 6.94 1.27
CA LEU A 141 21.68 7.94 1.96
C LEU A 141 23.16 7.55 2.08
N GLY A 142 23.48 6.27 1.82
CA GLY A 142 24.85 5.77 1.91
C GLY A 142 25.37 5.69 3.35
N THR A 143 24.46 5.70 4.33
CA THR A 143 24.78 5.65 5.75
C THR A 143 25.37 4.27 6.09
N THR A 144 26.67 4.22 6.41
CA THR A 144 27.35 2.98 6.84
C THR A 144 27.38 2.82 8.37
N ASP A 145 27.05 3.87 9.11
CA ASP A 145 26.99 3.87 10.57
C ASP A 145 25.69 3.20 11.03
N LEU A 146 25.81 1.96 11.52
CA LEU A 146 24.69 1.17 12.04
C LEU A 146 23.94 1.85 13.19
N GLY A 147 24.61 2.70 13.97
CA GLY A 147 23.97 3.47 15.04
C GLY A 147 22.98 4.49 14.50
N LYS A 148 23.35 5.19 13.41
CA LYS A 148 22.46 6.14 12.73
C LYS A 148 21.29 5.44 12.07
N VAL A 149 21.53 4.31 11.39
CA VAL A 149 20.48 3.50 10.78
C VAL A 149 19.46 3.04 11.85
N ALA A 150 19.95 2.59 13.01
CA ALA A 150 19.10 2.14 14.10
C ALA A 150 18.26 3.27 14.71
N GLU A 151 18.84 4.46 14.91
CA GLU A 151 18.09 5.61 15.44
C GLU A 151 17.05 6.12 14.43
N ALA A 152 17.36 6.15 13.12
CA ALA A 152 16.38 6.49 12.08
C ALA A 152 15.20 5.51 12.07
N ALA A 153 15.46 4.20 12.12
CA ALA A 153 14.41 3.19 12.20
C ALA A 153 13.54 3.36 13.47
N LYS A 154 14.17 3.64 14.61
CA LYS A 154 13.48 3.86 15.88
C LYS A 154 12.61 5.12 15.87
N GLU A 155 13.09 6.21 15.26
CA GLU A 155 12.32 7.43 15.07
C GLU A 155 11.11 7.17 14.17
N LYS A 156 11.30 6.48 13.03
CA LYS A 156 10.22 6.07 12.14
C LYS A 156 9.17 5.22 12.85
N LEU A 157 9.59 4.23 13.64
CA LEU A 157 8.68 3.41 14.43
C LEU A 157 7.89 4.25 15.44
N ARG A 158 8.54 5.18 16.16
CA ARG A 158 7.85 6.06 17.11
C ARG A 158 6.81 6.94 16.44
N ALA A 159 7.10 7.43 15.23
CA ALA A 159 6.21 8.30 14.49
C ALA A 159 5.03 7.56 13.87
N GLU A 160 5.26 6.38 13.29
CA GLU A 160 4.29 5.77 12.36
C GLU A 160 3.72 4.42 12.82
N LEU A 161 4.40 3.70 13.72
CA LEU A 161 4.02 2.32 14.05
C LEU A 161 2.58 2.21 14.55
N TRP A 162 2.15 3.13 15.41
CA TRP A 162 0.80 3.09 15.97
C TRP A 162 -0.29 3.33 14.90
N ASN A 163 -0.09 4.34 14.06
CA ASN A 163 -1.04 4.65 12.99
C ASN A 163 -1.10 3.52 11.95
N THR A 164 0.05 2.94 11.63
CA THR A 164 0.17 1.78 10.73
C THR A 164 -0.49 0.55 11.33
N LEU A 165 -0.33 0.29 12.64
CA LEU A 165 -0.98 -0.84 13.32
C LEU A 165 -2.49 -0.70 13.35
N ARG A 166 -3.01 0.48 13.71
CA ARG A 166 -4.45 0.74 13.71
C ARG A 166 -5.05 0.49 12.33
N SER A 167 -4.41 1.04 11.28
CA SER A 167 -4.84 0.84 9.89
C SER A 167 -4.77 -0.63 9.47
N SER A 168 -3.71 -1.33 9.90
CA SER A 168 -3.53 -2.76 9.66
C SER A 168 -4.63 -3.58 10.34
N TRP A 169 -4.99 -3.29 11.58
CA TRP A 169 -6.07 -4.01 12.27
C TRP A 169 -7.40 -3.84 11.55
N MET A 170 -7.73 -2.61 11.12
CA MET A 170 -8.99 -2.33 10.42
C MET A 170 -9.07 -3.05 9.08
N PHE A 171 -7.97 -3.12 8.34
CA PHE A 171 -7.94 -3.74 7.02
C PHE A 171 -7.78 -5.27 7.06
N TRP A 172 -6.82 -5.75 7.85
CA TRP A 172 -6.43 -7.16 7.86
C TRP A 172 -7.31 -8.04 8.74
N SER A 173 -7.99 -7.50 9.77
CA SER A 173 -8.85 -8.34 10.61
C SER A 173 -10.04 -8.92 9.83
N PRO A 174 -10.79 -8.13 9.04
CA PRO A 174 -11.83 -8.67 8.16
C PRO A 174 -11.26 -9.66 7.13
N CYS A 175 -10.11 -9.36 6.53
CA CYS A 175 -9.46 -10.24 5.57
C CYS A 175 -9.05 -11.58 6.20
N ASN A 176 -8.58 -11.57 7.44
CA ASN A 176 -8.22 -12.77 8.19
C ASN A 176 -9.46 -13.61 8.55
N VAL A 177 -10.57 -12.97 8.92
CA VAL A 177 -11.86 -13.66 9.11
C VAL A 177 -12.26 -14.37 7.82
N MET A 178 -12.22 -13.68 6.67
CA MET A 178 -12.54 -14.29 5.37
C MET A 178 -11.59 -15.45 5.05
N THR A 179 -10.29 -15.26 5.30
CA THR A 179 -9.24 -16.25 5.04
C THR A 179 -9.51 -17.58 5.75
N TRP A 180 -9.80 -17.56 7.05
CA TRP A 180 -10.07 -18.79 7.80
C TRP A 180 -11.51 -19.30 7.65
N THR A 181 -12.44 -18.45 7.22
CA THR A 181 -13.84 -18.86 7.02
C THR A 181 -14.06 -19.55 5.68
N PHE A 182 -13.51 -19.00 4.59
CA PHE A 182 -13.86 -19.41 3.23
C PHE A 182 -12.74 -20.17 2.51
N PHE A 183 -11.47 -19.91 2.83
CA PHE A 183 -10.36 -20.42 2.03
C PHE A 183 -9.75 -21.71 2.64
N PRO A 184 -9.57 -22.76 1.82
CA PRO A 184 -8.78 -23.94 2.19
C PRO A 184 -7.33 -23.58 2.56
N ALA A 185 -6.71 -24.33 3.46
CA ALA A 185 -5.39 -24.01 4.01
C ALA A 185 -4.30 -23.71 2.96
N HIS A 186 -4.29 -24.43 1.84
CA HIS A 186 -3.29 -24.28 0.77
C HIS A 186 -3.46 -23.02 -0.09
N THR A 187 -4.64 -22.38 -0.10
CA THR A 187 -4.91 -21.19 -0.93
C THR A 187 -4.86 -19.88 -0.13
N ARG A 188 -4.76 -19.94 1.20
CA ARG A 188 -4.83 -18.76 2.08
C ARG A 188 -3.73 -17.75 1.82
N VAL A 189 -2.49 -18.22 1.58
CA VAL A 189 -1.37 -17.32 1.28
C VAL A 189 -1.52 -16.69 -0.11
N ALA A 190 -2.01 -17.45 -1.10
CA ALA A 190 -2.30 -16.90 -2.43
C ALA A 190 -3.38 -15.81 -2.37
N PHE A 191 -4.46 -16.05 -1.61
CA PHE A 191 -5.48 -15.03 -1.34
C PHE A 191 -4.88 -13.82 -0.60
N GLY A 192 -4.09 -14.06 0.45
CA GLY A 192 -3.38 -13.02 1.17
C GLY A 192 -2.50 -12.16 0.26
N GLY A 193 -1.80 -12.76 -0.70
CA GLY A 193 -1.00 -12.04 -1.70
C GLY A 193 -1.83 -11.12 -2.59
N VAL A 194 -3.05 -11.54 -2.99
CA VAL A 194 -3.97 -10.68 -3.76
C VAL A 194 -4.44 -9.51 -2.89
N VAL A 195 -4.80 -9.77 -1.64
CA VAL A 195 -5.19 -8.72 -0.69
C VAL A 195 -4.03 -7.77 -0.42
N SER A 196 -2.78 -8.27 -0.32
CA SER A 196 -1.57 -7.44 -0.17
C SER A 196 -1.35 -6.54 -1.38
N MET A 197 -1.63 -7.02 -2.59
CA MET A 197 -1.57 -6.21 -3.80
C MET A 197 -2.55 -5.01 -3.71
N VAL A 198 -3.79 -5.27 -3.28
CA VAL A 198 -4.79 -4.22 -3.06
C VAL A 198 -4.36 -3.25 -1.95
N TRP A 199 -3.81 -3.77 -0.85
CA TRP A 199 -3.28 -2.97 0.24
C TRP A 199 -2.14 -2.04 -0.21
N ASN A 200 -1.22 -2.52 -1.06
CA ASN A 200 -0.11 -1.70 -1.58
C ASN A 200 -0.62 -0.53 -2.44
N VAL A 201 -1.62 -0.79 -3.28
CA VAL A 201 -2.29 0.26 -4.06
C VAL A 201 -3.02 1.24 -3.14
N TYR A 202 -3.73 0.76 -2.12
CA TYR A 202 -4.41 1.60 -1.13
C TYR A 202 -3.44 2.52 -0.35
N LEU A 203 -2.32 1.98 0.15
CA LEU A 203 -1.30 2.78 0.85
C LEU A 203 -0.77 3.90 -0.04
N SER A 204 -0.56 3.62 -1.32
CA SER A 204 -0.15 4.64 -2.27
C SER A 204 -1.20 5.75 -2.39
N PHE A 205 -2.50 5.46 -2.38
CA PHE A 205 -3.53 6.52 -2.35
C PHE A 205 -3.54 7.30 -1.03
N VAL A 206 -3.37 6.64 0.11
CA VAL A 206 -3.40 7.31 1.42
C VAL A 206 -2.18 8.19 1.64
N GLU A 207 -0.98 7.72 1.25
CA GLU A 207 0.26 8.49 1.38
C GLU A 207 0.25 9.76 0.51
N HIS A 208 -0.49 9.77 -0.59
CA HIS A 208 -0.59 10.91 -1.51
C HIS A 208 -1.82 11.80 -1.27
N ARG A 209 -2.69 11.44 -0.32
CA ARG A 209 -3.68 12.37 0.18
C ARG A 209 -2.95 13.45 0.96
N ALA A 210 -2.92 14.65 0.38
CA ALA A 210 -2.48 15.85 1.07
C ALA A 210 -3.09 15.87 2.47
N GLN A 211 -2.26 16.21 3.45
CA GLN A 211 -2.62 16.47 4.84
C GLN A 211 -4.04 17.07 4.96
N GLY A 212 -5.07 16.26 5.23
CA GLY A 212 -6.40 16.77 5.65
C GLY A 212 -7.69 16.19 5.04
N GLU A 213 -7.71 15.38 3.98
CA GLU A 213 -8.99 14.95 3.38
C GLU A 213 -9.40 13.50 3.73
N THR A 214 -10.62 13.33 4.27
CA THR A 214 -11.17 12.02 4.70
C THR A 214 -11.74 11.24 3.51
N LEU A 215 -11.80 9.91 3.58
CA LEU A 215 -12.23 9.02 2.48
C LEU A 215 -13.66 9.30 1.97
N LEU A 216 -14.48 9.93 2.82
CA LEU A 216 -15.88 10.26 2.54
C LEU A 216 -16.03 11.47 1.60
N SER A 217 -15.16 12.50 1.71
CA SER A 217 -15.25 13.68 0.82
C SER A 217 -14.91 13.36 -0.64
N ALA A 218 -14.08 12.34 -0.87
CA ALA A 218 -13.78 11.86 -2.23
C ALA A 218 -14.88 10.97 -2.82
N LEU A 219 -15.77 10.43 -1.97
CA LEU A 219 -16.91 9.61 -2.37
C LEU A 219 -18.22 10.41 -2.47
N GLU A 220 -18.25 11.64 -1.96
CA GLU A 220 -19.39 12.59 -2.07
C GLU A 220 -19.41 13.38 -3.39
N ILE A 221 -18.49 13.14 -4.33
CA ILE A 221 -18.63 13.65 -5.71
C ILE A 221 -19.59 12.74 -6.47
N GLY A 222 -20.86 12.92 -6.17
CA GLY A 222 -21.96 12.18 -6.76
C GLY A 222 -23.31 12.82 -6.42
N ASP A 223 -23.40 14.15 -6.44
CA ASP A 223 -24.68 14.82 -6.59
C ASP A 223 -24.53 16.05 -7.50
N GLU A 224 -25.58 16.28 -8.27
CA GLU A 224 -25.64 16.89 -9.59
C GLU A 224 -25.08 18.32 -9.73
N HIS A 225 -24.47 18.57 -10.89
CA HIS A 225 -24.45 19.89 -11.53
C HIS A 225 -25.89 20.37 -11.71
N VAL A 226 -26.34 21.32 -10.89
CA VAL A 226 -27.41 22.24 -11.29
C VAL A 226 -26.73 23.38 -12.03
N ASP A 227 -26.65 23.24 -13.35
CA ASP A 227 -26.42 24.34 -14.27
C ASP A 227 -27.44 25.44 -13.99
N ASN A 228 -26.96 26.64 -13.67
CA ASN A 228 -27.77 27.84 -13.76
C ASN A 228 -27.08 28.86 -14.68
N SER A 229 -27.05 28.51 -15.96
CA SER A 229 -26.81 29.50 -17.01
C SER A 229 -28.12 30.22 -17.34
N ASN A 230 -28.17 31.49 -16.93
CA ASN A 230 -28.73 32.62 -17.67
C ASN A 230 -30.25 32.67 -17.91
N SER A 231 -30.92 33.61 -17.22
CA SER A 231 -32.05 34.34 -17.82
C SER A 231 -31.75 35.83 -17.70
N GLY A 232 -31.43 36.45 -18.83
CA GLY A 232 -31.27 37.89 -18.93
C GLY A 232 -32.62 38.60 -18.96
N THR A 233 -32.65 39.81 -18.41
CA THR A 233 -33.51 40.88 -18.91
C THR A 233 -32.79 42.21 -18.69
N ASP A 234 -32.39 42.81 -19.81
CA ASP A 234 -32.15 44.23 -20.00
C ASP A 234 -33.30 45.07 -19.42
N THR A 235 -32.97 46.11 -18.64
CA THR A 235 -33.70 47.40 -18.67
C THR A 235 -32.78 48.53 -18.21
N GLY A 236 -32.24 49.28 -19.17
CA GLY A 236 -32.51 50.72 -19.33
C GLY A 236 -32.03 51.75 -18.29
N ALA A 237 -31.27 52.71 -18.83
CA ALA A 237 -31.39 54.16 -18.62
C ALA A 237 -30.41 54.89 -17.65
N SER A 238 -29.49 55.63 -18.30
CA SER A 238 -29.17 57.05 -18.13
C SER A 238 -28.64 57.61 -16.79
N GLY A 239 -27.49 58.31 -16.88
CA GLY A 239 -27.36 59.64 -16.29
C GLY A 239 -26.02 59.99 -15.61
N GLY A 240 -25.18 60.78 -16.31
CA GLY A 240 -24.24 61.80 -15.79
C GLY A 240 -23.07 61.34 -14.89
N GLY A 241 -21.85 61.85 -14.95
CA GLY A 241 -21.28 63.06 -15.56
C GLY A 241 -20.14 63.57 -14.66
N GLY A 242 -18.96 63.85 -15.27
CA GLY A 242 -17.83 64.62 -14.69
C GLY A 242 -16.90 63.85 -13.74
N GLY A 243 -15.57 63.99 -13.72
CA GLY A 243 -14.64 64.88 -14.42
C GLY A 243 -13.31 64.95 -13.64
N GLY A 244 -12.17 65.01 -14.34
CA GLY A 244 -10.83 65.40 -13.84
C GLY A 244 -10.08 64.33 -13.01
N GLY A 245 -8.77 64.11 -13.13
CA GLY A 245 -7.68 64.79 -13.81
C GLY A 245 -6.37 64.51 -13.05
N GLY A 246 -5.27 64.22 -13.77
CA GLY A 246 -3.88 64.16 -13.27
C GLY A 246 -3.55 62.94 -12.39
N GLY A 247 -2.41 62.26 -12.46
CA GLY A 247 -1.11 62.59 -13.04
C GLY A 247 -0.02 62.14 -12.05
N GLY A 248 0.95 61.34 -12.52
CA GLY A 248 2.30 61.33 -11.94
C GLY A 248 2.69 60.27 -10.90
N ARG A 249 3.54 59.35 -11.37
CA ARG A 249 4.90 59.04 -10.87
C ARG A 249 5.15 58.53 -9.42
N VAL A 250 5.82 57.36 -9.41
CA VAL A 250 7.03 56.97 -8.64
C VAL A 250 6.90 56.88 -7.11
N ALA A 251 6.95 55.64 -6.59
CA ALA A 251 8.13 55.05 -5.94
C ALA A 251 7.89 53.54 -5.75
#